data_AF-A0A317W2B0-F1
#
_entry.id   AF-A0A317W2B0-F1
#
_cell.length_a   1.000
_cell.length_b   1.000
_cell.length_c   1.000
_cell.angle_alpha   90.00
_cell.angle_beta   90.00
_cell.angle_gamma   90.00
#
_symmetry.space_group_name_H-M   'P 1'
#
loop_
_entity.id
_entity.type
_entity.pdbx_description
1 polymer ?
#
loop_
_entity_poly.entity_id
_entity_poly.type
_entity_poly.pdbx_seq_one_letter_code
_entity_poly.pdbx_strand_id
1 'polypeptide(L)'
;MASSTVTHDSTILVVGAGVWGCSTALHLARRGYKHVTVLDPYTIPSAIAAGNDINKIMEHKEPKAGEETPRSIAFATCTRAALKAWRTDPVFKQYFHETGVIVSGHTPALIEHIRKDEIECSDADFVELKTAEDFQKTMPPGVLTGEFPGWKGWLNKSGAGWIHAKKAMISAYTEAKRLGVNFITGSPQGNVVSLVYENGDVVGAKTSDGVIHRADRTILAAGAGSDRLLDFKKQLRPTAWTLSHIQMTPEEAKLYKNLPVLFNIAKGFFMEPDEDKHELKICDEHPGYCNFIPDPARSGEIRSIPFAKHQIPLEAEARVKDFLRDTMPHLADRPLVFARICWDADTVDRAFLIDKHPDHPSLLLAVGASGNGAMQMPTIGGFIVDALEGHLQDELKHVVRWRPEMAVDRDWKSTQNRFGGPDAVMDFQKVGENEWTKIKSRL
;
A
#
# COMPACT_ATOMS: atom_id res chain seq x y z
N MET A 1 -3.01 -20.73 -27.96
CA MET A 1 -1.62 -20.89 -28.48
C MET A 1 -0.67 -20.71 -27.31
N ALA A 2 0.41 -21.48 -27.22
CA ALA A 2 1.37 -21.34 -26.14
C ALA A 2 2.12 -20.00 -26.28
N SER A 3 2.28 -19.27 -25.18
CA SER A 3 3.07 -18.03 -25.14
C SER A 3 4.54 -18.33 -25.50
N SER A 4 5.20 -17.41 -26.22
CA SER A 4 6.63 -17.53 -26.60
C SER A 4 7.51 -17.78 -25.38
N THR A 5 8.61 -18.53 -25.44
CA THR A 5 9.49 -18.69 -24.27
C THR A 5 10.05 -17.34 -23.82
N VAL A 6 9.96 -17.01 -22.52
CA VAL A 6 10.55 -15.77 -21.97
C VAL A 6 12.07 -15.89 -21.98
N THR A 7 12.74 -14.89 -22.54
CA THR A 7 14.21 -14.76 -22.53
C THR A 7 14.60 -13.34 -22.11
N HIS A 8 15.88 -13.10 -21.82
CA HIS A 8 16.36 -11.75 -21.48
C HIS A 8 16.24 -10.75 -22.65
N ASP A 9 16.08 -11.24 -23.88
CA ASP A 9 15.84 -10.43 -25.08
C ASP A 9 14.33 -10.26 -25.37
N SER A 10 13.43 -10.85 -24.57
CA SER A 10 12.00 -10.59 -24.68
C SER A 10 11.67 -9.14 -24.33
N THR A 11 10.78 -8.55 -25.11
CA THR A 11 10.20 -7.22 -24.84
C THR A 11 9.16 -7.31 -23.73
N ILE A 12 9.32 -6.48 -22.68
CA ILE A 12 8.44 -6.47 -21.51
C ILE A 12 7.86 -5.08 -21.31
N LEU A 13 6.53 -5.04 -21.22
CA LEU A 13 5.78 -3.83 -20.90
C LEU A 13 5.26 -3.91 -19.47
N VAL A 14 5.54 -2.90 -18.65
CA VAL A 14 4.98 -2.76 -17.30
C VAL A 14 3.99 -1.59 -17.31
N VAL A 15 2.74 -1.85 -16.93
CA VAL A 15 1.68 -0.83 -16.85
C VAL A 15 1.54 -0.37 -15.40
N GLY A 16 1.92 0.87 -15.13
CA GLY A 16 1.98 1.50 -13.81
C GLY A 16 3.41 1.64 -13.30
N ALA A 17 3.84 2.86 -12.96
CA ALA A 17 5.14 3.17 -12.36
C ALA A 17 5.00 3.55 -10.87
N GLY A 18 4.11 2.85 -10.17
CA GLY A 18 3.98 2.93 -8.71
C GLY A 18 5.01 2.06 -7.97
N VAL A 19 4.68 1.68 -6.73
CA VAL A 19 5.55 0.86 -5.86
C VAL A 19 5.97 -0.44 -6.55
N TRP A 20 4.99 -1.25 -6.96
CA TRP A 20 5.26 -2.58 -7.51
C TRP A 20 5.83 -2.49 -8.92
N GLY A 21 5.35 -1.55 -9.74
CA GLY A 21 5.89 -1.33 -11.09
C GLY A 21 7.37 -0.91 -11.09
N CYS A 22 7.77 0.06 -10.25
CA CYS A 22 9.17 0.45 -10.13
C CYS A 22 10.04 -0.69 -9.58
N SER A 23 9.52 -1.46 -8.61
CA SER A 23 10.22 -2.64 -8.09
C SER A 23 10.41 -3.70 -9.18
N THR A 24 9.36 -4.06 -9.92
CA THR A 24 9.43 -5.02 -11.03
C THR A 24 10.41 -4.57 -12.10
N ALA A 25 10.38 -3.30 -12.50
CA ALA A 25 11.32 -2.73 -13.45
C ALA A 25 12.79 -2.88 -12.98
N LEU A 26 13.06 -2.55 -11.71
CA LEU A 26 14.38 -2.70 -11.11
C LEU A 26 14.84 -4.17 -11.11
N HIS A 27 13.98 -5.10 -10.71
CA HIS A 27 14.32 -6.53 -10.64
C HIS A 27 14.50 -7.17 -12.01
N LEU A 28 13.69 -6.80 -13.02
CA LEU A 28 13.89 -7.20 -14.41
C LEU A 28 15.28 -6.75 -14.90
N ALA A 29 15.63 -5.48 -14.69
CA ALA A 29 16.92 -4.94 -15.10
C ALA A 29 18.09 -5.63 -14.38
N ARG A 30 17.97 -5.87 -13.06
CA ARG A 30 18.97 -6.61 -12.26
C ARG A 30 19.16 -8.05 -12.72
N ARG A 31 18.13 -8.71 -13.26
CA ARG A 31 18.19 -10.06 -13.83
C ARG A 31 18.67 -10.09 -15.28
N GLY A 32 18.89 -8.93 -15.91
CA GLY A 32 19.49 -8.82 -17.24
C GLY A 32 18.50 -8.72 -18.40
N TYR A 33 17.21 -8.49 -18.14
CA TYR A 33 16.24 -8.18 -19.19
C TYR A 33 16.58 -6.85 -19.86
N LYS A 34 16.74 -6.86 -21.19
CA LYS A 34 17.28 -5.72 -21.94
C LYS A 34 16.21 -4.76 -22.47
N HIS A 35 14.98 -5.23 -22.61
CA HIS A 35 13.91 -4.51 -23.32
C HIS A 35 12.69 -4.28 -22.43
N VAL A 36 12.86 -3.51 -21.36
CA VAL A 36 11.78 -3.18 -20.42
C VAL A 36 11.29 -1.76 -20.67
N THR A 37 9.99 -1.60 -20.89
CA THR A 37 9.31 -0.30 -20.96
C THR A 37 8.24 -0.20 -19.87
N VAL A 38 8.18 0.92 -19.16
CA VAL A 38 7.16 1.20 -18.14
C VAL A 38 6.30 2.38 -18.58
N LEU A 39 4.97 2.26 -18.47
CA LEU A 39 4.00 3.31 -18.78
C LEU A 39 3.32 3.82 -17.51
N ASP A 40 3.23 5.14 -17.31
CA ASP A 40 2.41 5.75 -16.25
C ASP A 40 1.81 7.10 -16.70
N PRO A 41 0.54 7.41 -16.35
CA PRO A 41 -0.06 8.69 -16.68
C PRO A 41 0.60 9.91 -16.00
N TYR A 42 1.39 9.72 -14.95
CA TYR A 42 2.06 10.78 -14.20
C TYR A 42 3.58 10.63 -14.22
N THR A 43 4.28 11.75 -14.07
CA THR A 43 5.72 11.74 -13.76
C THR A 43 5.96 11.06 -12.41
N ILE A 44 7.14 10.44 -12.24
CA ILE A 44 7.50 9.77 -10.99
C ILE A 44 8.02 10.81 -9.98
N PRO A 45 7.55 10.77 -8.71
CA PRO A 45 6.55 9.85 -8.17
C PRO A 45 5.12 10.25 -8.58
N SER A 46 4.34 9.27 -9.06
CA SER A 46 2.96 9.50 -9.52
C SER A 46 2.11 10.08 -8.40
N ALA A 47 1.33 11.12 -8.69
CA ALA A 47 0.50 11.83 -7.70
C ALA A 47 -0.60 10.93 -7.10
N ILE A 48 -1.00 9.88 -7.82
CA ILE A 48 -2.04 8.93 -7.41
C ILE A 48 -1.48 7.61 -6.85
N ALA A 49 -0.17 7.40 -6.88
CA ALA A 49 0.43 6.18 -6.34
C ALA A 49 0.27 6.14 -4.81
N ALA A 50 -0.25 5.03 -4.29
CA ALA A 50 -0.39 4.83 -2.84
C ALA A 50 0.94 4.99 -2.07
N GLY A 51 2.05 4.62 -2.72
CA GLY A 51 3.41 4.75 -2.19
C GLY A 51 4.05 6.13 -2.37
N ASN A 52 3.40 7.10 -3.05
CA ASN A 52 3.82 8.50 -3.00
C ASN A 52 3.38 9.10 -1.66
N ASP A 53 4.10 8.71 -0.62
CA ASP A 53 3.84 9.04 0.77
C ASP A 53 5.18 9.28 1.47
N ILE A 54 5.23 10.25 2.38
CA ILE A 54 6.45 10.59 3.13
C ILE A 54 6.87 9.44 4.05
N ASN A 55 5.92 8.64 4.51
CA ASN A 55 6.21 7.48 5.35
C ASN A 55 5.17 6.36 5.19
N LYS A 56 5.56 5.10 5.37
CA LYS A 56 4.66 3.93 5.47
C LYS A 56 5.19 2.97 6.53
N ILE A 57 4.32 2.20 7.16
CA ILE A 57 4.70 1.18 8.15
C ILE A 57 5.43 0.04 7.43
N MET A 58 6.51 -0.44 8.02
CA MET A 58 7.18 -1.70 7.67
C MET A 58 7.22 -2.55 8.93
N GLU A 59 6.72 -3.78 8.84
CA GLU A 59 6.80 -4.74 9.93
C GLU A 59 6.99 -6.14 9.35
N HIS A 60 7.85 -6.90 10.02
CA HIS A 60 7.97 -8.33 9.83
C HIS A 60 7.87 -9.02 11.18
N LYS A 61 7.10 -10.11 11.21
CA LYS A 61 6.93 -10.99 12.35
C LYS A 61 7.01 -12.42 11.85
N GLU A 62 7.75 -13.27 12.58
CA GLU A 62 7.69 -14.70 12.35
C GLU A 62 6.41 -15.25 12.99
N PRO A 63 5.62 -16.06 12.26
CA PRO A 63 4.49 -16.75 12.84
C PRO A 63 5.00 -17.87 13.74
N LYS A 64 4.30 -18.09 14.84
CA LYS A 64 4.64 -19.12 15.83
C LYS A 64 4.39 -20.52 15.25
N ALA A 65 5.32 -21.43 15.53
CA ALA A 65 5.20 -22.83 15.12
C ALA A 65 3.90 -23.48 15.65
N GLY A 66 3.09 -24.01 14.74
CA GLY A 66 1.79 -24.64 15.02
C GLY A 66 0.58 -23.74 14.81
N GLU A 67 0.76 -22.43 14.63
CA GLU A 67 -0.31 -21.44 14.42
C GLU A 67 -0.33 -20.91 12.97
N GLU A 68 0.50 -21.48 12.08
CA GLU A 68 0.64 -20.99 10.72
C GLU A 68 -0.52 -21.39 9.81
N THR A 69 -0.95 -20.46 8.97
CA THR A 69 -1.83 -20.71 7.83
C THR A 69 -1.04 -20.51 6.54
N PRO A 70 -1.43 -21.10 5.41
CA PRO A 70 -0.77 -20.82 4.13
C PRO A 70 -0.65 -19.32 3.83
N ARG A 71 -1.67 -18.53 4.21
CA ARG A 71 -1.66 -17.08 4.05
C ARG A 71 -0.64 -16.39 4.95
N SER A 72 -0.56 -16.76 6.23
CA SER A 72 0.41 -16.15 7.14
C SER A 72 1.85 -16.52 6.78
N ILE A 73 2.10 -17.75 6.32
CA ILE A 73 3.41 -18.18 5.79
C ILE A 73 3.79 -17.34 4.56
N ALA A 74 2.86 -17.17 3.63
CA ALA A 74 3.10 -16.37 2.43
C ALA A 74 3.42 -14.91 2.77
N PHE A 75 2.66 -14.31 3.69
CA PHE A 75 2.90 -12.94 4.13
C PHE A 75 4.23 -12.79 4.90
N ALA A 76 4.54 -13.72 5.80
CA ALA A 76 5.81 -13.76 6.51
C ALA A 76 7.00 -13.92 5.56
N THR A 77 6.86 -14.73 4.52
CA THR A 77 7.88 -14.91 3.47
C THR A 77 8.18 -13.60 2.73
N CYS A 78 7.14 -12.89 2.30
CA CYS A 78 7.30 -11.60 1.63
C CYS A 78 7.95 -10.56 2.56
N THR A 79 7.45 -10.42 3.79
CA THR A 79 7.94 -9.43 4.76
C THR A 79 9.35 -9.74 5.27
N ARG A 80 9.72 -11.02 5.42
CA ARG A 80 11.08 -11.46 5.78
C ARG A 80 12.09 -11.03 4.71
N ALA A 81 11.74 -11.28 3.44
CA ALA A 81 12.56 -10.85 2.31
C ALA A 81 12.65 -9.31 2.26
N ALA A 82 11.52 -8.62 2.45
CA ALA A 82 11.47 -7.16 2.46
C ALA A 82 12.33 -6.56 3.59
N LEU A 83 12.24 -7.06 4.82
CA LEU A 83 13.04 -6.60 5.96
C LEU A 83 14.54 -6.77 5.69
N LYS A 84 14.93 -7.94 5.17
CA LYS A 84 16.34 -8.18 4.81
C LYS A 84 16.83 -7.14 3.79
N ALA A 85 16.05 -6.87 2.75
CA ALA A 85 16.42 -5.92 1.71
C ALA A 85 16.40 -4.46 2.22
N TRP A 86 15.42 -4.09 3.05
CA TRP A 86 15.39 -2.79 3.72
C TRP A 86 16.61 -2.55 4.61
N ARG A 87 17.24 -3.59 5.15
CA ARG A 87 18.48 -3.46 5.93
C ARG A 87 19.75 -3.47 5.08
N THR A 88 19.72 -4.00 3.86
CA THR A 88 20.95 -4.37 3.13
C THR A 88 21.07 -3.82 1.71
N ASP A 89 19.98 -3.65 0.97
CA ASP A 89 20.01 -3.21 -0.42
C ASP A 89 20.32 -1.70 -0.51
N PRO A 90 21.42 -1.27 -1.16
CA PRO A 90 21.81 0.14 -1.25
C PRO A 90 20.74 1.06 -1.87
N VAL A 91 19.85 0.53 -2.70
CA VAL A 91 18.75 1.30 -3.31
C VAL A 91 17.69 1.67 -2.26
N PHE A 92 17.57 0.89 -1.18
CA PHE A 92 16.46 0.98 -0.23
C PHE A 92 16.91 1.31 1.20
N LYS A 93 18.11 0.88 1.61
CA LYS A 93 18.54 0.86 3.02
C LYS A 93 18.46 2.20 3.75
N GLN A 94 18.73 3.29 3.05
CA GLN A 94 18.75 4.63 3.63
C GLN A 94 17.37 5.21 3.90
N TYR A 95 16.31 4.52 3.46
CA TYR A 95 14.93 4.95 3.62
C TYR A 95 14.16 4.10 4.61
N PHE A 96 14.81 3.14 5.28
CA PHE A 96 14.19 2.37 6.35
C PHE A 96 14.67 2.89 7.71
N HIS A 97 13.71 3.18 8.57
CA HIS A 97 13.91 3.66 9.91
C HIS A 97 13.35 2.59 10.86
N GLU A 98 14.25 1.77 11.40
CA GLU A 98 13.91 0.67 12.28
C GLU A 98 13.65 1.17 13.71
N THR A 99 12.53 1.85 13.89
CA THR A 99 12.16 2.51 15.14
C THR A 99 11.19 1.71 16.01
N GLY A 100 10.71 0.57 15.50
CA GLY A 100 9.67 -0.25 16.13
C GLY A 100 8.25 0.19 15.77
N VAL A 101 7.28 -0.66 16.12
CA VAL A 101 5.85 -0.44 15.90
C VAL A 101 5.09 -0.82 17.16
N ILE A 102 4.15 0.04 17.56
CA ILE A 102 3.18 -0.23 18.62
C ILE A 102 1.84 -0.53 17.96
N VAL A 103 1.29 -1.71 18.24
CA VAL A 103 -0.11 -2.04 17.91
C VAL A 103 -0.95 -1.98 19.18
N SER A 104 -2.11 -1.33 19.11
CA SER A 104 -2.95 -1.05 20.28
C SER A 104 -4.43 -1.02 19.97
N GLY A 105 -5.24 -1.18 21.02
CA GLY A 105 -6.69 -1.04 20.99
C GLY A 105 -7.16 -0.34 22.27
N HIS A 106 -8.34 0.27 22.22
CA HIS A 106 -8.88 1.10 23.32
C HIS A 106 -10.17 0.54 23.94
N THR A 107 -10.61 -0.63 23.49
CA THR A 107 -11.74 -1.37 24.08
C THR A 107 -11.31 -2.81 24.37
N PRO A 108 -11.93 -3.50 25.36
CA PRO A 108 -11.58 -4.89 25.67
C PRO A 108 -11.64 -5.82 24.46
N ALA A 109 -12.62 -5.65 23.57
CA ALA A 109 -12.77 -6.48 22.37
C ALA A 109 -11.62 -6.26 21.35
N LEU A 110 -11.21 -5.00 21.11
CA LEU A 110 -10.08 -4.70 20.22
C LEU A 110 -8.76 -5.24 20.77
N ILE A 111 -8.56 -5.08 22.08
CA ILE A 111 -7.35 -5.55 22.77
C ILE A 111 -7.29 -7.09 22.72
N GLU A 112 -8.43 -7.76 22.91
CA GLU A 112 -8.55 -9.21 22.78
C GLU A 112 -8.23 -9.71 21.36
N HIS A 113 -8.77 -9.03 20.35
CA HIS A 113 -8.51 -9.34 18.95
C HIS A 113 -7.02 -9.24 18.61
N ILE A 114 -6.36 -8.15 19.00
CA ILE A 114 -4.90 -7.98 18.79
C ILE A 114 -4.15 -9.10 19.49
N ARG A 115 -4.47 -9.42 20.74
CA ARG A 115 -3.75 -10.45 21.48
C ARG A 115 -3.80 -11.80 20.77
N LYS A 116 -4.99 -12.23 20.34
CA LYS A 116 -5.19 -13.52 19.67
C LYS A 116 -4.57 -13.57 18.28
N ASP A 117 -4.84 -12.56 17.46
CA ASP A 117 -4.61 -12.63 16.02
C ASP A 117 -3.26 -12.02 15.60
N GLU A 118 -2.59 -11.27 16.49
CA GLU A 118 -1.32 -10.58 16.17
C GLU A 118 -0.17 -10.91 17.13
N ILE A 119 -0.47 -11.21 18.41
CA ILE A 119 0.55 -11.39 19.46
C ILE A 119 0.79 -12.88 19.77
N GLU A 120 -0.25 -13.63 20.13
CA GLU A 120 -0.15 -15.05 20.52
C GLU A 120 0.29 -15.96 19.36
N CYS A 121 0.00 -15.55 18.12
CA CYS A 121 0.38 -16.25 16.90
C CYS A 121 1.77 -15.87 16.36
N SER A 122 2.56 -15.07 17.10
CA SER A 122 3.88 -14.59 16.66
C SER A 122 4.98 -14.96 17.65
N ASP A 123 6.19 -15.21 17.13
CA ASP A 123 7.41 -15.44 17.91
C ASP A 123 8.13 -14.13 18.31
N ALA A 124 7.57 -12.96 17.98
CA ALA A 124 8.18 -11.68 18.35
C ALA A 124 8.11 -11.41 19.86
N ASP A 125 9.17 -10.82 20.40
CA ASP A 125 9.23 -10.39 21.80
C ASP A 125 8.60 -9.01 21.96
N PHE A 126 7.33 -8.98 22.39
CA PHE A 126 6.57 -7.76 22.56
C PHE A 126 6.67 -7.19 23.97
N VAL A 127 6.83 -5.88 24.07
CA VAL A 127 6.65 -5.17 25.34
C VAL A 127 5.20 -4.74 25.49
N GLU A 128 4.50 -5.34 26.46
CA GLU A 128 3.11 -4.98 26.78
C GLU A 128 3.03 -3.58 27.42
N LEU A 129 2.10 -2.76 26.93
CA LEU A 129 1.80 -1.41 27.40
C LEU A 129 0.41 -1.42 28.06
N LYS A 130 0.37 -1.18 29.38
CA LYS A 130 -0.84 -1.35 30.20
C LYS A 130 -1.48 -0.04 30.62
N THR A 131 -0.68 1.02 30.68
CA THR A 131 -1.04 2.34 31.23
C THR A 131 -0.63 3.45 30.26
N ALA A 132 -1.23 4.64 30.41
CA ALA A 132 -0.83 5.83 29.66
C ALA A 132 0.67 6.13 29.81
N GLU A 133 1.21 5.96 31.03
CA GLU A 133 2.63 6.16 31.31
C GLU A 133 3.52 5.19 30.51
N ASP A 134 3.09 3.94 30.32
CA ASP A 134 3.82 2.97 29.49
C ASP A 134 3.90 3.45 28.03
N PHE A 135 2.79 3.95 27.47
CA PHE A 135 2.77 4.52 26.12
C PHE A 135 3.67 5.75 26.04
N GLN A 136 3.55 6.69 26.98
CA GLN A 136 4.34 7.91 26.99
C GLN A 136 5.85 7.64 27.05
N LYS A 137 6.29 6.63 27.81
CA LYS A 137 7.70 6.21 27.92
C LYS A 137 8.28 5.61 26.65
N THR A 138 7.47 5.27 25.65
CA THR A 138 7.97 4.76 24.36
C THR A 138 8.59 5.84 23.48
N MET A 139 8.39 7.12 23.82
CA MET A 139 8.88 8.27 23.06
C MET A 139 9.54 9.31 23.98
N PRO A 140 10.35 10.24 23.45
CA PRO A 140 10.92 11.32 24.23
C PRO A 140 9.84 12.14 24.99
N PRO A 141 10.13 12.62 26.22
CA PRO A 141 9.21 13.44 26.98
C PRO A 141 8.74 14.67 26.19
N GLY A 142 7.43 14.90 26.17
CA GLY A 142 6.80 15.99 25.41
C GLY A 142 6.24 15.57 24.04
N VAL A 143 6.61 14.39 23.52
CA VAL A 143 6.02 13.85 22.29
C VAL A 143 4.61 13.33 22.55
N LEU A 144 4.49 12.29 23.39
CA LEU A 144 3.21 11.74 23.81
C LEU A 144 2.82 12.38 25.15
N THR A 145 1.70 13.07 25.18
CA THR A 145 1.21 13.81 26.37
C THR A 145 -0.25 13.52 26.67
N GLY A 146 -0.86 12.57 25.95
CA GLY A 146 -2.26 12.21 26.12
C GLY A 146 -2.48 11.19 27.24
N GLU A 147 -3.75 10.98 27.59
CA GLU A 147 -4.19 10.11 28.69
C GLU A 147 -4.48 8.66 28.24
N PHE A 148 -4.46 8.37 26.93
CA PHE A 148 -4.65 7.02 26.38
C PHE A 148 -5.84 6.26 26.99
N PRO A 149 -7.07 6.83 26.98
CA PRO A 149 -8.20 6.32 27.76
C PRO A 149 -8.61 4.90 27.33
N GLY A 150 -8.37 3.91 28.19
CA GLY A 150 -8.69 2.50 27.92
C GLY A 150 -7.73 1.79 26.99
N TRP A 151 -6.63 2.43 26.57
CA TRP A 151 -5.68 1.83 25.64
C TRP A 151 -4.83 0.76 26.32
N LYS A 152 -4.62 -0.33 25.59
CA LYS A 152 -3.56 -1.31 25.83
C LYS A 152 -2.91 -1.67 24.50
N GLY A 153 -1.65 -2.04 24.53
CA GLY A 153 -0.91 -2.33 23.31
C GLY A 153 0.35 -3.13 23.54
N TRP A 154 1.05 -3.36 22.44
CA TRP A 154 2.28 -4.14 22.39
C TRP A 154 3.27 -3.43 21.47
N LEU A 155 4.48 -3.18 21.98
CA LEU A 155 5.59 -2.63 21.23
C LEU A 155 6.45 -3.77 20.69
N ASN A 156 6.58 -3.83 19.36
CA ASN A 156 7.61 -4.59 18.66
C ASN A 156 8.82 -3.68 18.40
N LYS A 157 9.94 -3.94 19.07
CA LYS A 157 11.11 -3.05 19.06
C LYS A 157 11.99 -3.15 17.80
N SER A 158 11.97 -4.28 17.12
CA SER A 158 12.91 -4.57 16.04
C SER A 158 12.25 -5.36 14.92
N GLY A 159 12.82 -5.31 13.72
CA GLY A 159 12.17 -5.85 12.52
C GLY A 159 10.93 -5.05 12.09
N ALA A 160 10.73 -3.89 12.70
CA ALA A 160 9.58 -3.02 12.46
C ALA A 160 9.98 -1.54 12.57
N GLY A 161 9.19 -0.67 11.94
CA GLY A 161 9.38 0.77 11.93
C GLY A 161 8.65 1.40 10.76
N TRP A 162 9.28 2.38 10.13
CA TRP A 162 8.71 3.05 8.96
C TRP A 162 9.71 3.19 7.82
N ILE A 163 9.17 3.39 6.62
CA ILE A 163 9.94 3.59 5.39
C ILE A 163 9.58 4.92 4.74
N HIS A 164 10.56 5.65 4.21
CA HIS A 164 10.30 6.80 3.34
C HIS A 164 9.87 6.34 1.95
N ALA A 165 8.60 5.92 1.81
CA ALA A 165 8.08 5.26 0.62
C ALA A 165 8.28 6.06 -0.68
N LYS A 166 8.02 7.38 -0.65
CA LYS A 166 8.24 8.28 -1.80
C LYS A 166 9.69 8.29 -2.28
N LYS A 167 10.66 8.58 -1.40
CA LYS A 167 12.08 8.66 -1.77
C LYS A 167 12.61 7.30 -2.21
N ALA A 168 12.18 6.23 -1.55
CA ALA A 168 12.57 4.88 -1.93
C ALA A 168 12.01 4.48 -3.31
N MET A 169 10.78 4.88 -3.66
CA MET A 169 10.22 4.66 -5.01
C MET A 169 10.99 5.45 -6.08
N ILE A 170 11.37 6.71 -5.79
CA ILE A 170 12.23 7.51 -6.68
C ILE A 170 13.60 6.85 -6.84
N SER A 171 14.16 6.29 -5.77
CA SER A 171 15.44 5.56 -5.79
C SER A 171 15.38 4.33 -6.70
N ALA A 172 14.35 3.50 -6.55
CA ALA A 172 14.13 2.33 -7.39
C ALA A 172 13.94 2.71 -8.87
N TYR A 173 13.14 3.74 -9.14
CA TYR A 173 12.99 4.31 -10.48
C TYR A 173 14.33 4.75 -11.08
N THR A 174 15.10 5.53 -10.32
CA THR A 174 16.37 6.10 -10.78
C THR A 174 17.38 5.00 -11.10
N GLU A 175 17.47 3.98 -10.25
CA GLU A 175 18.35 2.83 -10.47
C GLU A 175 17.89 1.97 -11.64
N ALA A 176 16.59 1.69 -11.76
CA ALA A 176 16.04 0.95 -12.91
C ALA A 176 16.36 1.68 -14.23
N LYS A 177 16.20 3.00 -14.27
CA LYS A 177 16.56 3.83 -15.43
C LYS A 177 18.06 3.80 -15.71
N ARG A 178 18.92 3.87 -14.68
CA ARG A 178 20.38 3.73 -14.81
C ARG A 178 20.77 2.39 -15.42
N LEU A 179 20.03 1.33 -15.10
CA LEU A 179 20.22 -0.01 -15.63
C LEU A 179 19.59 -0.23 -17.02
N GLY A 180 19.00 0.79 -17.63
CA GLY A 180 18.53 0.76 -19.02
C GLY A 180 17.03 0.58 -19.21
N VAL A 181 16.22 0.59 -18.13
CA VAL A 181 14.76 0.56 -18.28
C VAL A 181 14.25 1.85 -18.91
N ASN A 182 13.39 1.72 -19.92
CA ASN A 182 12.71 2.85 -20.54
C ASN A 182 11.42 3.21 -19.77
N PHE A 183 11.26 4.48 -19.41
CA PHE A 183 10.07 4.97 -18.72
C PHE A 183 9.38 6.02 -19.59
N ILE A 184 8.12 5.75 -19.96
CA ILE A 184 7.24 6.69 -20.65
C ILE A 184 6.20 7.13 -19.62
N THR A 185 6.49 8.26 -18.96
CA THR A 185 5.69 8.76 -17.83
C THR A 185 5.18 10.16 -18.11
N GLY A 186 3.90 10.38 -17.83
CA GLY A 186 3.17 11.61 -18.17
C GLY A 186 2.05 11.35 -19.17
N SER A 187 1.01 12.18 -19.13
CA SER A 187 -0.15 12.09 -20.01
C SER A 187 -0.01 13.05 -21.20
N PRO A 188 -0.38 12.63 -22.43
CA PRO A 188 -1.11 11.40 -22.76
C PRO A 188 -0.26 10.13 -22.98
N GLN A 189 1.06 10.24 -23.11
CA GLN A 189 1.94 9.20 -23.69
C GLN A 189 2.11 7.95 -22.81
N GLY A 190 2.05 8.08 -21.49
CA GLY A 190 2.13 6.97 -20.54
C GLY A 190 0.77 6.53 -19.99
N ASN A 191 -0.32 7.22 -20.37
CA ASN A 191 -1.66 6.95 -19.87
C ASN A 191 -2.31 5.80 -20.64
N VAL A 192 -2.21 4.58 -20.12
CA VAL A 192 -2.84 3.39 -20.71
C VAL A 192 -4.36 3.46 -20.59
N VAL A 193 -5.06 3.28 -21.71
CA VAL A 193 -6.53 3.28 -21.79
C VAL A 193 -7.13 1.90 -22.03
N SER A 194 -6.35 0.97 -22.60
CA SER A 194 -6.77 -0.43 -22.78
C SER A 194 -5.58 -1.36 -22.98
N LEU A 195 -5.75 -2.63 -22.62
CA LEU A 195 -4.88 -3.70 -23.11
C LEU A 195 -5.17 -3.98 -24.59
N VAL A 196 -4.19 -4.54 -25.32
CA VAL A 196 -4.33 -4.90 -26.74
C VAL A 196 -4.33 -6.42 -26.87
N TYR A 197 -5.32 -6.95 -27.58
CA TYR A 197 -5.56 -8.38 -27.71
C TYR A 197 -5.44 -8.86 -29.15
N GLU A 198 -4.73 -9.96 -29.37
CA GLU A 198 -4.65 -10.65 -30.66
C GLU A 198 -4.68 -12.16 -30.43
N ASN A 199 -5.44 -12.88 -31.25
CA ASN A 199 -5.58 -14.35 -31.15
C ASN A 199 -5.91 -14.87 -29.74
N GLY A 200 -6.65 -14.08 -28.96
CA GLY A 200 -7.07 -14.41 -27.60
C GLY A 200 -6.02 -14.18 -26.51
N ASP A 201 -4.87 -13.56 -26.81
CA ASP A 201 -3.84 -13.22 -25.81
C ASP A 201 -3.52 -11.72 -25.83
N VAL A 202 -2.89 -11.23 -24.77
CA VAL A 202 -2.45 -9.83 -24.65
C VAL A 202 -1.10 -9.66 -25.34
N VAL A 203 -1.03 -8.69 -26.25
CA VAL A 203 0.19 -8.36 -27.03
C VAL A 203 0.77 -6.99 -26.68
N GLY A 204 0.23 -6.31 -25.66
CA GLY A 204 0.66 -4.99 -25.25
C GLY A 204 -0.45 -4.11 -24.67
N ALA A 205 -0.25 -2.79 -24.74
CA ALA A 205 -1.21 -1.79 -24.27
C ALA A 205 -1.33 -0.60 -25.24
N LYS A 206 -2.50 0.06 -25.21
CA LYS A 206 -2.78 1.28 -25.96
C LYS A 206 -2.85 2.46 -25.00
N THR A 207 -2.14 3.53 -25.34
CA THR A 207 -2.09 4.79 -24.57
C THR A 207 -3.09 5.81 -25.11
N SER A 208 -3.37 6.84 -24.32
CA SER A 208 -4.42 7.83 -24.62
C SER A 208 -4.10 8.74 -25.81
N ASP A 209 -2.85 8.79 -26.25
CA ASP A 209 -2.42 9.40 -27.51
C ASP A 209 -2.67 8.50 -28.74
N GLY A 210 -3.20 7.29 -28.53
CA GLY A 210 -3.52 6.33 -29.58
C GLY A 210 -2.40 5.36 -29.94
N VAL A 211 -1.20 5.52 -29.35
CA VAL A 211 -0.04 4.65 -29.62
C VAL A 211 -0.28 3.25 -29.06
N ILE A 212 0.14 2.23 -29.81
CA ILE A 212 0.12 0.83 -29.37
C ILE A 212 1.55 0.42 -29.04
N HIS A 213 1.77 0.08 -27.77
CA HIS A 213 3.04 -0.44 -27.26
C HIS A 213 2.95 -1.97 -27.24
N ARG A 214 3.61 -2.64 -28.18
CA ARG A 214 3.66 -4.11 -28.24
C ARG A 214 4.77 -4.66 -27.35
N ALA A 215 4.53 -5.85 -26.78
CA ALA A 215 5.51 -6.58 -26.00
C ALA A 215 5.23 -8.09 -26.02
N ASP A 216 6.28 -8.90 -25.89
CA ASP A 216 6.17 -10.35 -25.68
C ASP A 216 5.49 -10.68 -24.36
N ARG A 217 5.64 -9.79 -23.35
CA ARG A 217 4.99 -9.88 -22.04
C ARG A 217 4.49 -8.54 -21.57
N THR A 218 3.28 -8.53 -21.01
CA THR A 218 2.69 -7.37 -20.35
C THR A 218 2.48 -7.67 -18.87
N ILE A 219 2.96 -6.79 -18.00
CA ILE A 219 2.77 -6.86 -16.56
C ILE A 219 1.84 -5.72 -16.14
N LEU A 220 0.67 -6.06 -15.60
CA LEU A 220 -0.30 -5.09 -15.09
C LEU A 220 -0.06 -4.83 -13.60
N ALA A 221 0.50 -3.68 -13.27
CA ALA A 221 0.89 -3.26 -11.92
C ALA A 221 0.40 -1.83 -11.57
N ALA A 222 -0.77 -1.45 -12.07
CA ALA A 222 -1.34 -0.10 -11.99
C ALA A 222 -2.14 0.16 -10.70
N GLY A 223 -1.86 -0.57 -9.61
CA GLY A 223 -2.54 -0.45 -8.32
C GLY A 223 -4.07 -0.54 -8.45
N ALA A 224 -4.78 0.36 -7.77
CA ALA A 224 -6.24 0.48 -7.85
C ALA A 224 -6.76 0.80 -9.27
N GLY A 225 -5.94 1.44 -10.11
CA GLY A 225 -6.28 1.74 -11.50
C GLY A 225 -6.33 0.51 -12.41
N SER A 226 -5.65 -0.58 -12.02
CA SER A 226 -5.63 -1.83 -12.78
C SER A 226 -7.02 -2.38 -13.05
N ASP A 227 -7.93 -2.21 -12.08
CA ASP A 227 -9.31 -2.70 -12.15
C ASP A 227 -9.99 -2.18 -13.44
N ARG A 228 -9.70 -0.97 -13.92
CA ARG A 228 -10.30 -0.43 -15.15
C ARG A 228 -9.79 -1.06 -16.45
N LEU A 229 -8.63 -1.72 -16.41
CA LEU A 229 -7.92 -2.19 -17.61
C LEU A 229 -8.18 -3.67 -17.93
N LEU A 230 -8.74 -4.42 -16.97
CA LEU A 230 -9.02 -5.86 -17.09
C LEU A 230 -10.26 -6.22 -16.27
N ASP A 231 -11.06 -7.19 -16.73
CA ASP A 231 -12.09 -7.78 -15.90
C ASP A 231 -11.48 -8.75 -14.87
N PHE A 232 -11.22 -8.25 -13.66
CA PHE A 232 -10.71 -9.04 -12.54
C PHE A 232 -11.73 -10.01 -11.91
N LYS A 233 -12.93 -10.16 -12.47
CA LYS A 233 -13.97 -11.07 -11.94
C LYS A 233 -14.26 -10.80 -10.46
N LYS A 234 -14.39 -9.51 -10.10
CA LYS A 234 -14.62 -9.00 -8.73
C LYS A 234 -13.45 -9.24 -7.74
N GLN A 235 -12.32 -9.78 -8.17
CA GLN A 235 -11.19 -10.05 -7.28
C GLN A 235 -10.59 -8.79 -6.68
N LEU A 236 -10.72 -7.62 -7.32
CA LEU A 236 -10.24 -6.34 -6.77
C LEU A 236 -11.40 -5.47 -6.32
N ARG A 237 -11.28 -4.88 -5.12
CA ARG A 237 -12.10 -3.75 -4.66
C ARG A 237 -11.19 -2.54 -4.50
N PRO A 238 -11.19 -1.58 -5.43
CA PRO A 238 -10.55 -0.29 -5.20
C PRO A 238 -11.12 0.36 -3.93
N THR A 239 -10.28 0.60 -2.94
CA THR A 239 -10.63 1.15 -1.62
C THR A 239 -9.67 2.27 -1.26
N ALA A 240 -10.17 3.36 -0.68
CA ALA A 240 -9.36 4.49 -0.26
C ALA A 240 -9.27 4.63 1.27
N TRP A 241 -8.11 5.08 1.72
CA TRP A 241 -7.87 5.60 3.06
C TRP A 241 -7.56 7.09 3.02
N THR A 242 -7.61 7.72 4.18
CA THR A 242 -7.40 9.16 4.36
C THR A 242 -6.12 9.40 5.13
N LEU A 243 -5.43 10.49 4.77
CA LEU A 243 -4.24 10.94 5.49
C LEU A 243 -4.21 12.47 5.53
N SER A 244 -3.58 13.00 6.58
CA SER A 244 -3.39 14.43 6.80
C SER A 244 -2.06 14.73 7.46
N HIS A 245 -1.57 15.94 7.28
CA HIS A 245 -0.28 16.39 7.79
C HIS A 245 -0.47 17.63 8.65
N ILE A 246 0.26 17.70 9.77
CA ILE A 246 0.44 18.89 10.60
C ILE A 246 1.86 19.40 10.41
N GLN A 247 2.02 20.72 10.27
CA GLN A 247 3.33 21.36 10.26
C GLN A 247 3.89 21.39 11.68
N MET A 248 5.11 20.87 11.85
CA MET A 248 5.88 21.00 13.09
C MET A 248 6.82 22.19 13.00
N THR A 249 7.11 22.82 14.14
CA THR A 249 8.21 23.79 14.23
C THR A 249 9.55 23.06 14.11
N PRO A 250 10.64 23.76 13.73
CA PRO A 250 11.98 23.16 13.72
C PRO A 250 12.42 22.60 15.08
N GLU A 251 11.97 23.21 16.18
CA GLU A 251 12.26 22.77 17.55
C GLU A 251 11.51 21.49 17.91
N GLU A 252 10.22 21.41 17.58
CA GLU A 252 9.42 20.20 17.76
C GLU A 252 9.97 19.05 16.90
N ALA A 253 10.32 19.31 15.65
CA ALA A 253 10.87 18.28 14.75
C ALA A 253 12.17 17.66 15.28
N LYS A 254 12.98 18.39 16.05
CA LYS A 254 14.16 17.83 16.72
C LYS A 254 13.80 16.86 17.85
N LEU A 255 12.70 17.12 18.56
CA LEU A 255 12.19 16.26 19.64
C LEU A 255 11.54 15.00 19.06
N TYR A 256 10.81 15.13 17.95
CA TYR A 256 10.08 14.06 17.30
C TYR A 256 10.99 13.26 16.36
N LYS A 257 12.00 12.59 16.91
CA LYS A 257 12.98 11.83 16.14
C LYS A 257 13.14 10.38 16.62
N ASN A 258 13.30 9.46 15.66
CA ASN A 258 13.45 8.02 15.87
C ASN A 258 12.28 7.42 16.67
N LEU A 259 11.05 7.83 16.34
CA LEU A 259 9.85 7.42 17.06
C LEU A 259 9.35 6.06 16.54
N PRO A 260 8.95 5.11 17.42
CA PRO A 260 8.19 3.97 16.96
C PRO A 260 6.89 4.45 16.29
N VAL A 261 6.39 3.68 15.33
CA VAL A 261 5.03 3.92 14.82
C VAL A 261 4.05 3.68 15.96
N LEU A 262 3.14 4.61 16.23
CA LEU A 262 2.02 4.38 17.15
C LEU A 262 0.76 4.08 16.34
N PHE A 263 0.24 2.86 16.44
CA PHE A 263 -0.96 2.42 15.73
C PHE A 263 -2.03 1.90 16.69
N ASN A 264 -3.23 2.48 16.59
CA ASN A 264 -4.46 1.94 17.17
C ASN A 264 -5.37 1.45 16.06
N ILE A 265 -5.72 0.15 16.10
CA ILE A 265 -6.39 -0.54 14.99
C ILE A 265 -7.79 -0.01 14.66
N ALA A 266 -8.38 0.82 15.52
CA ALA A 266 -9.71 1.40 15.34
C ALA A 266 -9.74 2.93 15.52
N LYS A 267 -8.58 3.59 15.60
CA LYS A 267 -8.50 5.06 15.66
C LYS A 267 -7.58 5.64 14.59
N GLY A 268 -6.37 5.10 14.43
CA GLY A 268 -5.39 5.67 13.53
C GLY A 268 -3.95 5.41 13.93
N PHE A 269 -3.05 6.01 13.16
CA PHE A 269 -1.61 5.98 13.44
C PHE A 269 -0.94 7.29 13.03
N PHE A 270 0.25 7.52 13.60
CA PHE A 270 1.17 8.53 13.11
C PHE A 270 2.59 7.98 12.97
N MET A 271 3.39 8.69 12.18
CA MET A 271 4.83 8.48 12.04
C MET A 271 5.54 9.82 12.27
N GLU A 272 6.82 9.76 12.61
CA GLU A 272 7.62 10.96 12.88
C GLU A 272 7.62 11.95 11.70
N PRO A 273 7.83 13.25 11.96
CA PRO A 273 7.86 14.28 10.93
C PRO A 273 8.91 14.00 9.85
N ASP A 274 8.60 14.32 8.60
CA ASP A 274 9.57 14.15 7.53
C ASP A 274 10.75 15.13 7.64
N GLU A 275 11.91 14.72 7.13
CA GLU A 275 13.14 15.51 7.20
C GLU A 275 13.16 16.76 6.30
N ASP A 276 12.30 16.81 5.26
CA ASP A 276 12.33 17.90 4.28
C ASP A 276 11.41 19.06 4.68
N LYS A 277 10.21 18.74 5.20
CA LYS A 277 9.16 19.72 5.50
C LYS A 277 8.76 19.76 6.97
N HIS A 278 9.24 18.83 7.79
CA HIS A 278 8.83 18.69 9.18
C HIS A 278 7.30 18.51 9.32
N GLU A 279 6.70 17.70 8.46
CA GLU A 279 5.28 17.38 8.48
C GLU A 279 5.02 16.05 9.20
N LEU A 280 4.29 16.13 10.30
CA LEU A 280 3.80 14.95 11.03
C LEU A 280 2.57 14.39 10.30
N LYS A 281 2.66 13.16 9.79
CA LYS A 281 1.54 12.51 9.12
C LYS A 281 0.67 11.73 10.09
N ILE A 282 -0.64 11.88 9.96
CA ILE A 282 -1.66 11.12 10.67
C ILE A 282 -2.62 10.47 9.67
N CYS A 283 -2.93 9.20 9.88
CA CYS A 283 -4.04 8.52 9.22
C CYS A 283 -5.09 8.16 10.28
N ASP A 284 -6.37 8.47 10.02
CA ASP A 284 -7.48 7.88 10.76
C ASP A 284 -7.80 6.48 10.22
N GLU A 285 -7.80 5.49 11.10
CA GLU A 285 -8.07 4.10 10.72
C GLU A 285 -9.59 3.88 10.61
N HIS A 286 -9.98 3.20 9.54
CA HIS A 286 -11.36 2.85 9.23
C HIS A 286 -11.40 1.76 8.14
N PRO A 287 -12.53 1.04 7.95
CA PRO A 287 -12.63 -0.02 6.94
C PRO A 287 -12.42 0.40 5.48
N GLY A 288 -12.50 1.70 5.20
CA GLY A 288 -12.15 2.29 3.90
C GLY A 288 -13.33 2.97 3.23
N TYR A 289 -13.04 3.86 2.29
CA TYR A 289 -14.04 4.44 1.39
C TYR A 289 -13.98 3.75 0.03
N CYS A 290 -15.13 3.36 -0.49
CA CYS A 290 -15.30 3.06 -1.91
C CYS A 290 -15.91 4.28 -2.61
N ASN A 291 -15.90 4.26 -3.95
CA ASN A 291 -16.64 5.22 -4.76
C ASN A 291 -17.58 4.42 -5.68
N PHE A 292 -18.71 3.98 -5.13
CA PHE A 292 -19.58 3.04 -5.82
C PHE A 292 -20.40 3.73 -6.91
N ILE A 293 -20.12 3.39 -8.15
CA ILE A 293 -20.93 3.81 -9.30
C ILE A 293 -21.51 2.56 -10.00
N PRO A 294 -22.54 2.70 -10.86
CA PRO A 294 -23.02 1.58 -11.67
C PRO A 294 -21.87 0.96 -12.49
N ASP A 295 -21.75 -0.37 -12.48
CA ASP A 295 -20.70 -1.06 -13.23
C ASP A 295 -20.98 -0.94 -14.75
N PRO A 296 -20.09 -0.32 -15.54
CA PRO A 296 -20.32 -0.14 -16.97
C PRO A 296 -20.33 -1.46 -17.74
N ALA A 297 -19.77 -2.55 -17.19
CA ALA A 297 -19.71 -3.86 -17.81
C ALA A 297 -20.80 -4.83 -17.30
N ARG A 298 -21.48 -4.52 -16.19
CA ARG A 298 -22.44 -5.41 -15.53
C ARG A 298 -23.69 -4.66 -15.09
N SER A 299 -24.74 -4.76 -15.90
CA SER A 299 -26.03 -4.12 -15.63
C SER A 299 -26.57 -4.54 -14.26
N GLY A 300 -26.91 -3.55 -13.42
CA GLY A 300 -27.47 -3.76 -12.08
C GLY A 300 -26.42 -4.01 -10.98
N GLU A 301 -25.14 -4.09 -11.31
CA GLU A 301 -24.05 -4.18 -10.33
C GLU A 301 -23.41 -2.81 -10.06
N ILE A 302 -22.64 -2.74 -8.97
CA ILE A 302 -21.84 -1.57 -8.59
C ILE A 302 -20.36 -1.89 -8.67
N ARG A 303 -19.56 -0.85 -8.91
CA ARG A 303 -18.11 -0.90 -8.95
C ARG A 303 -17.50 0.31 -8.28
N SER A 304 -16.46 0.10 -7.47
CA SER A 304 -15.71 1.19 -6.86
C SER A 304 -14.69 1.76 -7.86
N ILE A 305 -14.76 3.06 -8.13
CA ILE A 305 -13.97 3.72 -9.19
C ILE A 305 -13.10 4.83 -8.62
N PRO A 306 -11.74 4.72 -8.65
CA PRO A 306 -10.86 5.71 -8.03
C PRO A 306 -10.96 7.14 -8.57
N PHE A 307 -10.71 8.13 -7.74
CA PHE A 307 -10.49 9.52 -8.17
C PHE A 307 -9.42 10.19 -7.30
N ALA A 308 -8.78 11.24 -7.81
CA ALA A 308 -7.77 11.97 -7.07
C ALA A 308 -8.39 13.16 -6.34
N LYS A 309 -8.04 13.37 -5.06
CA LYS A 309 -8.42 14.56 -4.30
C LYS A 309 -7.39 14.86 -3.20
N HIS A 310 -6.82 16.06 -3.21
CA HIS A 310 -5.96 16.58 -2.15
C HIS A 310 -6.79 17.28 -1.06
N GLN A 311 -7.79 16.58 -0.57
CA GLN A 311 -8.61 16.88 0.60
C GLN A 311 -9.08 15.54 1.17
N ILE A 312 -9.58 15.54 2.40
CA ILE A 312 -10.27 14.40 3.02
C ILE A 312 -11.68 14.83 3.47
N PRO A 313 -12.62 13.89 3.68
CA PRO A 313 -13.89 14.21 4.31
C PRO A 313 -13.70 14.87 5.68
N LEU A 314 -14.57 15.79 6.07
CA LEU A 314 -14.49 16.46 7.39
C LEU A 314 -14.62 15.46 8.55
N GLU A 315 -15.38 14.38 8.36
CA GLU A 315 -15.45 13.28 9.33
C GLU A 315 -14.11 12.56 9.52
N ALA A 316 -13.25 12.50 8.48
CA ALA A 316 -11.91 11.94 8.60
C ALA A 316 -10.98 12.88 9.38
N GLU A 317 -11.04 14.19 9.10
CA GLU A 317 -10.34 15.19 9.92
C GLU A 317 -10.77 15.10 11.40
N ALA A 318 -12.07 14.92 11.67
CA ALA A 318 -12.57 14.78 13.04
C ALA A 318 -11.98 13.55 13.75
N ARG A 319 -11.82 12.41 13.05
CA ARG A 319 -11.17 11.20 13.58
C ARG A 319 -9.67 11.37 13.79
N VAL A 320 -8.98 12.08 12.89
CA VAL A 320 -7.57 12.49 13.10
C VAL A 320 -7.44 13.27 14.41
N LYS A 321 -8.30 14.27 14.62
CA LYS A 321 -8.28 15.07 15.86
C LYS A 321 -8.61 14.24 17.09
N ASP A 322 -9.49 13.25 16.97
CA ASP A 322 -9.80 12.31 18.06
C ASP A 322 -8.61 11.46 18.48
N PHE A 323 -7.92 10.87 17.49
CA PHE A 323 -6.67 10.15 17.73
C PHE A 323 -5.61 11.05 18.40
N LEU A 324 -5.49 12.30 17.95
CA LEU A 324 -4.57 13.27 18.56
C LEU A 324 -4.96 13.65 19.99
N ARG A 325 -6.25 13.78 20.32
CA ARG A 325 -6.69 14.06 21.70
C ARG A 325 -6.26 12.96 22.68
N ASP A 326 -6.30 11.70 22.25
CA ASP A 326 -5.88 10.57 23.08
C ASP A 326 -4.36 10.50 23.29
N THR A 327 -3.57 11.00 22.33
CA THR A 327 -2.13 10.69 22.22
C THR A 327 -1.22 11.92 22.34
N MET A 328 -1.55 12.99 21.64
CA MET A 328 -0.80 14.25 21.53
C MET A 328 -1.76 15.45 21.57
N PRO A 329 -2.51 15.66 22.68
CA PRO A 329 -3.58 16.65 22.75
C PRO A 329 -3.12 18.07 22.45
N HIS A 330 -1.86 18.40 22.72
CA HIS A 330 -1.25 19.69 22.39
C HIS A 330 -1.14 19.97 20.88
N LEU A 331 -1.33 18.94 20.03
CA LEU A 331 -1.38 19.06 18.57
C LEU A 331 -2.81 18.96 17.99
N ALA A 332 -3.81 18.54 18.78
CA ALA A 332 -5.12 18.15 18.27
C ALA A 332 -5.89 19.28 17.56
N ASP A 333 -5.63 20.54 17.94
CA ASP A 333 -6.27 21.72 17.33
C ASP A 333 -5.40 22.41 16.27
N ARG A 334 -4.21 21.87 15.95
CA ARG A 334 -3.34 22.44 14.91
C ARG A 334 -3.99 22.33 13.54
N PRO A 335 -3.84 23.35 12.67
CA PRO A 335 -4.39 23.29 11.32
C PRO A 335 -3.65 22.23 10.48
N LEU A 336 -4.42 21.50 9.67
CA LEU A 336 -3.86 20.61 8.66
C LEU A 336 -3.22 21.43 7.55
N VAL A 337 -2.00 21.09 7.18
CA VAL A 337 -1.26 21.75 6.09
C VAL A 337 -1.30 20.99 4.78
N PHE A 338 -1.68 19.71 4.83
CA PHE A 338 -1.94 18.85 3.68
C PHE A 338 -2.90 17.73 4.07
N ALA A 339 -3.73 17.29 3.13
CA ALA A 339 -4.51 16.06 3.27
C ALA A 339 -4.82 15.48 1.89
N ARG A 340 -4.97 14.16 1.80
CA ARG A 340 -5.44 13.51 0.56
C ARG A 340 -6.11 12.18 0.85
N ILE A 341 -6.94 11.75 -0.11
CA ILE A 341 -7.32 10.35 -0.21
C ILE A 341 -6.21 9.52 -0.86
N CYS A 342 -6.14 8.25 -0.53
CA CYS A 342 -5.11 7.33 -0.98
C CYS A 342 -5.73 5.99 -1.35
N TRP A 343 -5.65 5.62 -2.64
CA TRP A 343 -6.27 4.40 -3.16
C TRP A 343 -5.33 3.21 -3.15
N ASP A 344 -5.84 2.07 -2.73
CA ASP A 344 -5.30 0.74 -3.00
C ASP A 344 -6.44 -0.17 -3.52
N ALA A 345 -6.19 -1.47 -3.72
CA ALA A 345 -7.21 -2.44 -4.03
C ALA A 345 -7.08 -3.68 -3.12
N ASP A 346 -8.19 -4.03 -2.47
CA ASP A 346 -8.29 -5.25 -1.67
C ASP A 346 -8.66 -6.44 -2.55
N THR A 347 -7.91 -7.54 -2.42
CA THR A 347 -8.46 -8.87 -2.76
C THR A 347 -9.48 -9.32 -1.73
N VAL A 348 -10.27 -10.35 -2.02
CA VAL A 348 -11.29 -10.87 -1.06
C VAL A 348 -10.67 -11.22 0.28
N ASP A 349 -9.47 -11.79 0.24
CA ASP A 349 -8.78 -12.34 1.39
C ASP A 349 -7.57 -11.50 1.85
N ARG A 350 -7.38 -10.34 1.20
CA ARG A 350 -6.28 -9.39 1.40
C ARG A 350 -4.88 -9.95 1.15
N ALA A 351 -4.74 -11.14 0.58
CA ALA A 351 -3.47 -11.61 0.03
C ALA A 351 -3.23 -10.99 -1.35
N PHE A 352 -1.97 -10.92 -1.80
CA PHE A 352 -1.65 -10.36 -3.11
C PHE A 352 -2.28 -11.15 -4.27
N LEU A 353 -2.37 -10.55 -5.45
CA LEU A 353 -2.70 -11.23 -6.70
C LEU A 353 -1.51 -11.06 -7.66
N ILE A 354 -0.68 -12.10 -7.75
CA ILE A 354 0.53 -12.17 -8.57
C ILE A 354 0.50 -13.48 -9.36
N ASP A 355 -0.04 -13.44 -10.58
CA ASP A 355 -0.20 -14.64 -11.39
C ASP A 355 -0.34 -14.32 -12.88
N LYS A 356 -0.07 -15.30 -13.73
CA LYS A 356 -0.39 -15.21 -15.16
C LYS A 356 -1.90 -15.31 -15.33
N HIS A 357 -2.46 -14.55 -16.25
CA HIS A 357 -3.88 -14.68 -16.56
C HIS A 357 -4.13 -16.05 -17.24
N PRO A 358 -5.12 -16.84 -16.80
CA PRO A 358 -5.31 -18.21 -17.30
C PRO A 358 -5.63 -18.26 -18.80
N ASP A 359 -6.38 -17.27 -19.30
CA ASP A 359 -6.77 -17.19 -20.71
C ASP A 359 -5.78 -16.35 -21.56
N HIS A 360 -4.89 -15.60 -20.90
CA HIS A 360 -3.98 -14.65 -21.57
C HIS A 360 -2.56 -14.86 -21.03
N PRO A 361 -1.86 -15.93 -21.44
CA PRO A 361 -0.61 -16.37 -20.81
C PRO A 361 0.54 -15.35 -20.93
N SER A 362 0.43 -14.37 -21.83
CA SER A 362 1.42 -13.29 -21.97
C SER A 362 1.14 -12.09 -21.03
N LEU A 363 0.01 -12.10 -20.32
CA LEU A 363 -0.35 -11.13 -19.28
C LEU A 363 -0.01 -11.68 -17.88
N LEU A 364 0.83 -10.95 -17.16
CA LEU A 364 1.10 -11.15 -15.74
C LEU A 364 0.39 -10.07 -14.92
N LEU A 365 -0.30 -10.47 -13.87
CA LEU A 365 -0.97 -9.59 -12.94
C LEU A 365 -0.06 -9.38 -11.73
N ALA A 366 0.05 -8.14 -11.25
CA ALA A 366 0.78 -7.80 -10.04
C ALA A 366 0.01 -6.71 -9.28
N VAL A 367 -1.06 -7.12 -8.60
CA VAL A 367 -2.09 -6.22 -8.03
C VAL A 367 -2.58 -6.74 -6.68
N GLY A 368 -3.57 -6.07 -6.09
CA GLY A 368 -4.20 -6.55 -4.85
C GLY A 368 -3.32 -6.38 -3.62
N ALA A 369 -2.57 -5.27 -3.55
CA ALA A 369 -1.67 -4.96 -2.44
C ALA A 369 -2.37 -4.85 -1.07
N SER A 370 -3.70 -4.65 -1.06
CA SER A 370 -4.59 -4.86 0.10
C SER A 370 -4.17 -4.14 1.39
N GLY A 371 -3.61 -2.94 1.26
CA GLY A 371 -3.12 -2.10 2.34
C GLY A 371 -1.68 -2.38 2.80
N ASN A 372 -1.06 -3.46 2.31
CA ASN A 372 0.23 -3.96 2.81
C ASN A 372 1.36 -3.96 1.75
N GLY A 373 1.11 -3.42 0.55
CA GLY A 373 2.04 -3.54 -0.57
C GLY A 373 3.24 -2.59 -0.54
N ALA A 374 3.18 -1.46 0.18
CA ALA A 374 4.26 -0.47 0.19
C ALA A 374 5.53 -0.99 0.85
N MET A 375 5.39 -1.71 1.96
CA MET A 375 6.50 -2.26 2.71
C MET A 375 7.27 -3.33 1.92
N GLN A 376 6.64 -3.93 0.91
CA GLN A 376 7.22 -4.98 0.06
C GLN A 376 8.12 -4.44 -1.05
N MET A 377 8.20 -3.11 -1.22
CA MET A 377 8.84 -2.49 -2.39
C MET A 377 10.25 -3.00 -2.74
N PRO A 378 11.14 -3.32 -1.78
CA PRO A 378 12.48 -3.79 -2.15
C PRO A 378 12.49 -5.14 -2.85
N THR A 379 11.50 -6.01 -2.60
CA THR A 379 11.55 -7.43 -2.99
C THR A 379 10.37 -7.88 -3.83
N ILE A 380 9.25 -7.16 -3.83
CA ILE A 380 8.04 -7.55 -4.56
C ILE A 380 8.28 -7.72 -6.05
N GLY A 381 9.14 -6.89 -6.65
CA GLY A 381 9.58 -7.03 -8.02
C GLY A 381 10.26 -8.36 -8.29
N GLY A 382 11.03 -8.88 -7.33
CA GLY A 382 11.66 -10.20 -7.44
C GLY A 382 10.61 -11.31 -7.54
N PHE A 383 9.63 -11.34 -6.64
CA PHE A 383 8.54 -12.32 -6.68
C PHE A 383 7.70 -12.21 -7.96
N ILE A 384 7.46 -10.98 -8.46
CA ILE A 384 6.76 -10.76 -9.73
C ILE A 384 7.57 -11.33 -10.90
N VAL A 385 8.89 -11.14 -10.92
CA VAL A 385 9.73 -11.72 -11.98
C VAL A 385 9.86 -13.24 -11.84
N ASP A 386 9.86 -13.79 -10.61
CA ASP A 386 9.76 -15.25 -10.41
C ASP A 386 8.46 -15.81 -11.00
N ALA A 387 7.34 -15.11 -10.84
CA ALA A 387 6.07 -15.48 -11.46
C ALA A 387 6.12 -15.39 -12.99
N LEU A 388 6.78 -14.37 -13.54
CA LEU A 388 7.02 -14.24 -14.99
C LEU A 388 7.79 -15.45 -15.53
N GLU A 389 8.86 -15.83 -14.84
CA GLU A 389 9.78 -16.91 -15.19
C GLU A 389 9.24 -18.32 -14.88
N GLY A 390 8.17 -18.42 -14.08
CA GLY A 390 7.57 -19.69 -13.69
C GLY A 390 8.28 -20.37 -12.52
N HIS A 391 9.03 -19.62 -11.72
CA HIS A 391 9.79 -20.09 -10.55
C HIS A 391 9.30 -19.48 -9.23
N LEU A 392 8.10 -18.89 -9.20
CA LEU A 392 7.50 -18.42 -7.94
C LEU A 392 7.31 -19.63 -7.01
N GLN A 393 7.95 -19.55 -5.84
CA GLN A 393 7.93 -20.58 -4.82
C GLN A 393 6.51 -21.01 -4.43
N ASP A 394 6.32 -22.31 -4.18
CA ASP A 394 5.00 -22.92 -4.03
C ASP A 394 4.22 -22.34 -2.84
N GLU A 395 4.90 -21.96 -1.75
CA GLU A 395 4.25 -21.37 -0.57
C GLU A 395 3.58 -20.02 -0.90
N LEU A 396 4.11 -19.28 -1.88
CA LEU A 396 3.50 -18.04 -2.36
C LEU A 396 2.49 -18.31 -3.47
N LYS A 397 2.88 -19.10 -4.46
CA LYS A 397 2.15 -19.33 -5.71
C LYS A 397 0.70 -19.71 -5.49
N HIS A 398 0.41 -20.60 -4.55
CA HIS A 398 -0.96 -21.04 -4.27
C HIS A 398 -1.82 -19.95 -3.60
N VAL A 399 -1.21 -19.07 -2.81
CA VAL A 399 -1.89 -18.01 -2.07
C VAL A 399 -2.17 -16.80 -2.97
N VAL A 400 -1.22 -16.46 -3.85
CA VAL A 400 -1.32 -15.24 -4.67
C VAL A 400 -1.85 -15.46 -6.09
N ARG A 401 -2.28 -16.69 -6.42
CA ARG A 401 -2.83 -17.06 -7.74
C ARG A 401 -4.05 -16.27 -8.16
N TRP A 402 -4.37 -16.32 -9.46
CA TRP A 402 -5.69 -15.99 -9.97
C TRP A 402 -6.76 -16.90 -9.34
N ARG A 403 -7.79 -16.29 -8.74
CA ARG A 403 -8.78 -16.96 -7.87
C ARG A 403 -10.18 -16.33 -7.92
N PRO A 404 -10.82 -16.25 -9.11
CA PRO A 404 -12.14 -15.63 -9.29
C PRO A 404 -13.24 -16.33 -8.49
N GLU A 405 -13.07 -17.62 -8.18
CA GLU A 405 -14.03 -18.41 -7.39
C GLU A 405 -14.23 -17.85 -5.96
N MET A 406 -13.23 -17.15 -5.41
CA MET A 406 -13.35 -16.51 -4.10
C MET A 406 -14.20 -15.22 -4.15
N ALA A 407 -14.40 -14.65 -5.33
CA ALA A 407 -15.03 -13.36 -5.52
C ALA A 407 -16.44 -13.44 -6.13
N VAL A 408 -16.97 -14.67 -6.30
CA VAL A 408 -18.37 -14.89 -6.68
C VAL A 408 -19.25 -14.27 -5.59
N ASP A 409 -20.23 -13.47 -6.00
CA ASP A 409 -21.14 -12.74 -5.11
C ASP A 409 -20.45 -11.94 -3.99
N ARG A 410 -19.23 -11.44 -4.29
CA ARG A 410 -18.43 -10.65 -3.34
C ARG A 410 -19.25 -9.55 -2.69
N ASP A 411 -19.27 -9.56 -1.36
CA ASP A 411 -19.78 -8.45 -0.56
C ASP A 411 -18.77 -7.28 -0.58
N TRP A 412 -19.09 -6.24 -1.35
CA TRP A 412 -18.29 -5.03 -1.44
C TRP A 412 -18.21 -4.25 -0.13
N LYS A 413 -19.14 -4.46 0.81
CA LYS A 413 -19.23 -3.73 2.08
C LYS A 413 -18.57 -4.47 3.25
N SER A 414 -18.00 -5.65 3.03
CA SER A 414 -17.20 -6.35 4.03
C SER A 414 -16.08 -5.45 4.55
N THR A 415 -15.91 -5.37 5.87
CA THR A 415 -14.86 -4.55 6.50
C THR A 415 -13.46 -5.17 6.35
N GLN A 416 -13.39 -6.46 5.98
CA GLN A 416 -12.15 -7.19 5.69
C GLN A 416 -11.07 -7.06 6.78
N ASN A 417 -11.44 -7.30 8.04
CA ASN A 417 -10.57 -7.22 9.22
C ASN A 417 -9.92 -5.83 9.40
N ARG A 418 -10.74 -4.78 9.26
CA ARG A 418 -10.39 -3.39 9.59
C ARG A 418 -11.49 -2.82 10.47
N PHE A 419 -11.10 -1.88 11.33
CA PHE A 419 -11.96 -1.29 12.36
C PHE A 419 -11.84 0.23 12.30
N GLY A 420 -12.67 0.92 13.07
CA GLY A 420 -12.59 2.37 13.27
C GLY A 420 -13.57 3.16 12.43
N GLY A 421 -13.72 4.44 12.78
CA GLY A 421 -14.79 5.29 12.26
C GLY A 421 -16.17 4.67 12.50
N PRO A 422 -17.02 4.49 11.47
CA PRO A 422 -18.34 3.87 11.63
C PRO A 422 -18.33 2.34 11.66
N ASP A 423 -17.15 1.69 11.68
CA ASP A 423 -16.99 0.23 11.54
C ASP A 423 -17.71 -0.35 10.30
N ALA A 424 -17.74 0.43 9.22
CA ALA A 424 -18.32 0.04 7.95
C ALA A 424 -17.51 0.60 6.77
N VAL A 425 -17.58 -0.05 5.61
CA VAL A 425 -17.08 0.51 4.35
C VAL A 425 -17.95 1.71 3.97
N MET A 426 -17.31 2.87 3.86
CA MET A 426 -17.94 4.13 3.52
C MET A 426 -17.99 4.33 2.01
N ASP A 427 -18.76 5.32 1.55
CA ASP A 427 -18.96 5.59 0.13
C ASP A 427 -18.82 7.07 -0.17
N PHE A 428 -17.87 7.44 -1.03
CA PHE A 428 -17.65 8.82 -1.43
C PHE A 428 -18.84 9.44 -2.16
N GLN A 429 -19.73 8.65 -2.76
CA GLN A 429 -20.98 9.17 -3.34
C GLN A 429 -21.93 9.78 -2.29
N LYS A 430 -21.72 9.49 -1.00
CA LYS A 430 -22.51 10.01 0.11
C LYS A 430 -21.87 11.20 0.82
N VAL A 431 -20.64 11.57 0.46
CA VAL A 431 -19.93 12.70 1.06
C VAL A 431 -20.28 13.96 0.26
N GLY A 432 -20.98 14.91 0.88
CA GLY A 432 -21.38 16.16 0.25
C GLY A 432 -20.17 16.97 -0.24
N GLU A 433 -20.34 17.76 -1.31
CA GLU A 433 -19.24 18.56 -1.89
C GLU A 433 -18.65 19.57 -0.90
N ASN A 434 -19.48 20.08 0.03
CA ASN A 434 -19.10 20.99 1.11
C ASN A 434 -18.58 20.29 2.38
N GLU A 435 -18.57 18.94 2.42
CA GLU A 435 -18.14 18.11 3.55
C GLU A 435 -16.70 17.63 3.43
N TRP A 436 -15.89 18.36 2.68
CA TRP A 436 -14.45 18.12 2.53
C TRP A 436 -13.65 19.21 3.23
N THR A 437 -12.45 18.86 3.66
CA THR A 437 -11.45 19.85 4.12
C THR A 437 -11.23 20.92 3.04
N LYS A 438 -10.89 22.14 3.46
CA LYS A 438 -10.63 23.30 2.59
C LYS A 438 -9.20 23.80 2.76
N ILE A 439 -8.24 22.86 2.75
CA ILE A 439 -6.82 23.19 2.88
C ILE A 439 -6.37 23.89 1.60
N LYS A 440 -5.62 25.00 1.72
CA LYS A 440 -5.09 25.71 0.56
C LYS A 440 -4.24 24.77 -0.29
N SER A 441 -4.53 24.72 -1.58
CA SER A 441 -3.79 23.89 -2.52
C SER A 441 -2.30 24.27 -2.52
N ARG A 442 -1.44 23.26 -2.57
CA ARG A 442 0.01 23.38 -2.69
C ARG A 442 0.51 23.15 -4.12
N LEU A 443 -0.37 23.32 -5.12
CA LEU A 443 -0.06 23.11 -6.54
C LEU A 443 1.23 23.83 -6.94
#